data_AF-V7ER86-F1
#
_entry.id   AF-V7ER86-F1
#
_cell.length_a   1.000
_cell.length_b   1.000
_cell.length_c   1.000
_cell.angle_alpha   90.00
_cell.angle_beta   90.00
_cell.angle_gamma   90.00
#
_symmetry.space_group_name_H-M   'P 1'
#
loop_
_entity.id
_entity.type
_entity.pdbx_description
1 polymer ?
#
loop_
_entity_poly.entity_id
_entity_poly.type
_entity_poly.pdbx_seq_one_letter_code
_entity_poly.pdbx_strand_id
1 'polypeptide(L)'
;DFADGIMDRWKDRRFEAAVGRMDNDLRLAMNARRELAEIAAGRGSEKAKWLKIMGNLPLRTVVQRAFGLPMAFARIDLDRQVAMLTERAGQVAGAGTVSQFADPARTDRLIRIFLAAPADGGGTGGSATRLLLEAGAFGNRLLRRV
;
A
#
# COMPACT_ATOMS: atom_id res chain seq x y z
N ASP A 1 -1.00 42.02 1.07
CA ASP A 1 -0.55 41.00 0.11
C ASP A 1 0.62 40.14 0.61
N PHE A 2 0.59 39.71 1.88
CA PHE A 2 1.61 38.82 2.45
C PHE A 2 1.02 37.44 2.80
N ALA A 3 -0.29 37.39 3.08
CA ALA A 3 -1.02 36.17 3.39
C ALA A 3 -1.26 35.29 2.14
N ASP A 4 -1.53 35.89 0.98
CA ASP A 4 -1.82 35.15 -0.27
C ASP A 4 -0.58 34.41 -0.80
N GLY A 5 0.60 35.06 -0.79
CA GLY A 5 1.86 34.42 -1.19
C GLY A 5 2.35 33.31 -0.25
N ILE A 6 1.90 33.24 1.00
CA ILE A 6 2.22 32.12 1.91
C ILE A 6 1.32 30.91 1.62
N MET A 7 0.04 31.13 1.34
CA MET A 7 -0.91 30.07 1.02
C MET A 7 -0.57 29.40 -0.31
N ASP A 8 -0.17 30.17 -1.33
CA ASP A 8 0.17 29.59 -2.63
C ASP A 8 1.49 28.81 -2.58
N ARG A 9 2.54 29.33 -1.95
CA ARG A 9 3.77 28.56 -1.70
C ARG A 9 3.54 27.29 -0.88
N TRP A 10 2.55 27.27 0.00
CA TRP A 10 2.20 26.07 0.77
C TRP A 10 1.46 25.03 -0.08
N LYS A 11 0.57 25.46 -0.98
CA LYS A 11 -0.08 24.56 -1.96
C LYS A 11 0.95 23.97 -2.93
N ASP A 12 1.87 24.79 -3.45
CA ASP A 12 2.91 24.35 -4.38
C ASP A 12 3.82 23.29 -3.75
N ARG A 13 4.33 23.54 -2.53
CA ARG A 13 5.14 22.53 -1.82
C ARG A 13 4.38 21.23 -1.54
N ARG A 14 3.07 21.30 -1.28
CA ARG A 14 2.24 20.09 -1.09
C ARG A 14 2.04 19.34 -2.39
N PHE A 15 1.90 20.05 -3.51
CA PHE A 15 1.83 19.48 -4.84
C PHE A 15 3.16 18.81 -5.22
N GLU A 16 4.29 19.51 -5.10
CA GLU A 16 5.64 18.96 -5.33
C GLU A 16 5.91 17.72 -4.46
N ALA A 17 5.55 17.78 -3.18
CA ALA A 17 5.70 16.63 -2.29
C ALA A 17 4.78 15.46 -2.68
N ALA A 18 3.58 15.73 -3.19
CA ALA A 18 2.67 14.69 -3.67
C ALA A 18 3.18 14.03 -4.96
N VAL A 19 3.67 14.82 -5.91
CA VAL A 19 4.31 14.32 -7.14
C VAL A 19 5.55 13.49 -6.78
N GLY A 20 6.43 14.00 -5.92
CA GLY A 20 7.62 13.27 -5.49
C GLY A 20 7.30 11.95 -4.77
N ARG A 21 6.22 11.89 -3.99
CA ARG A 21 5.73 10.63 -3.40
C ARG A 21 5.23 9.66 -4.46
N MET A 22 4.44 10.14 -5.42
CA MET A 22 3.95 9.32 -6.53
C MET A 22 5.11 8.73 -7.34
N ASP A 23 6.14 9.53 -7.64
CA ASP A 23 7.33 9.07 -8.35
C ASP A 23 8.10 8.00 -7.56
N ASN A 24 8.20 8.17 -6.23
CA ASN A 24 8.83 7.18 -5.36
C ASN A 24 8.05 5.86 -5.35
N ASP A 25 6.72 5.94 -5.22
CA ASP A 25 5.83 4.77 -5.27
C ASP A 25 5.95 4.06 -6.62
N LEU A 26 5.96 4.79 -7.74
CA LEU A 26 6.17 4.20 -9.07
C LEU A 26 7.52 3.48 -9.17
N ARG A 27 8.58 4.06 -8.61
CA ARG A 27 9.90 3.42 -8.57
C ARG A 27 9.87 2.12 -7.75
N LEU A 28 9.23 2.12 -6.58
CA LEU A 28 9.05 0.93 -5.76
C LEU A 28 8.23 -0.13 -6.49
N ALA A 29 7.16 0.27 -7.17
CA ALA A 29 6.32 -0.62 -7.97
C ALA A 29 7.10 -1.28 -9.12
N MET A 30 7.90 -0.52 -9.85
CA MET A 30 8.71 -1.06 -10.96
C MET A 30 9.82 -1.98 -10.47
N ASN A 31 10.44 -1.67 -9.32
CA ASN A 31 11.39 -2.57 -8.68
C ASN A 31 10.70 -3.88 -8.25
N ALA A 32 9.57 -3.79 -7.55
CA ALA A 32 8.84 -4.96 -7.09
C ALA A 32 8.35 -5.85 -8.23
N ARG A 33 7.86 -5.27 -9.33
CA ARG A 33 7.42 -6.03 -10.50
C ARG A 33 8.52 -6.94 -11.05
N ARG A 34 9.77 -6.46 -11.10
CA ARG A 34 10.91 -7.25 -11.58
C ARG A 34 11.36 -8.28 -10.55
N GLU A 35 11.63 -7.85 -9.32
CA GLU A 35 12.21 -8.75 -8.33
C GLU A 35 11.23 -9.83 -7.84
N LEU A 36 9.93 -9.53 -7.74
CA LEU A 36 8.94 -10.54 -7.37
C LEU A 36 8.87 -11.66 -8.41
N ALA A 37 8.96 -11.32 -9.69
CA ALA A 37 9.00 -12.31 -10.76
C ALA A 37 10.27 -13.17 -10.68
N GLU A 38 11.44 -12.57 -10.44
CA GLU A 38 12.70 -13.29 -10.26
C GLU A 38 12.68 -14.22 -9.04
N ILE A 39 12.19 -13.74 -7.90
CA ILE A 39 12.08 -14.55 -6.67
C ILE A 39 11.06 -15.68 -6.86
N ALA A 40 9.94 -15.40 -7.52
CA ALA A 40 8.90 -16.39 -7.79
C ALA A 40 9.39 -17.51 -8.73
N ALA A 41 10.16 -17.16 -9.77
CA ALA A 41 10.76 -18.14 -10.69
C ALA A 41 11.94 -18.91 -10.07
N GLY A 42 12.59 -18.35 -9.04
CA GLY A 42 13.70 -18.97 -8.34
C GLY A 42 13.35 -20.31 -7.66
N ARG A 43 14.36 -21.17 -7.50
CA ARG A 43 14.26 -22.43 -6.73
C ARG A 43 14.20 -22.16 -5.22
N GLY A 44 13.62 -23.11 -4.49
CA GLY A 44 13.54 -23.09 -3.02
C GLY A 44 12.09 -23.14 -2.52
N SER A 45 11.94 -23.28 -1.20
CA SER A 45 10.63 -23.32 -0.56
C SER A 45 9.95 -21.94 -0.58
N GLU A 46 8.62 -21.93 -0.48
CA GLU A 46 7.83 -20.69 -0.36
C GLU A 46 8.26 -19.85 0.85
N LYS A 47 8.60 -20.51 1.97
CA LYS A 47 9.17 -19.83 3.15
C LYS A 47 10.44 -19.09 2.78
N ALA A 48 11.39 -19.72 2.09
CA ALA A 48 12.63 -19.07 1.68
C ALA A 48 12.39 -17.88 0.74
N LYS A 49 11.40 -17.96 -0.15
CA LYS A 49 11.00 -16.85 -1.02
C LYS A 49 10.42 -15.67 -0.22
N TRP A 50 9.55 -15.95 0.76
CA TRP A 50 9.05 -14.91 1.67
C TRP A 50 10.18 -14.25 2.47
N LEU A 51 11.15 -15.04 2.94
CA LEU A 51 12.32 -14.51 3.64
C LEU A 51 13.17 -13.60 2.74
N LYS A 52 13.34 -13.93 1.45
CA LYS A 52 14.03 -13.05 0.49
C LYS A 52 13.30 -11.73 0.30
N ILE A 53 11.98 -11.76 0.13
CA ILE A 53 11.13 -10.56 0.03
C ILE A 53 11.28 -9.71 1.29
N MET A 54 11.19 -10.33 2.47
CA MET A 54 11.37 -9.61 3.73
C MET A 54 12.80 -9.10 3.89
N GLY A 55 13.83 -9.78 3.38
CA GLY A 55 15.22 -9.31 3.43
C GLY A 55 15.49 -8.06 2.58
N ASN A 56 14.67 -7.81 1.55
CA ASN A 56 14.77 -6.63 0.69
C ASN A 56 13.81 -5.52 1.20
N LEU A 57 14.37 -4.40 1.67
CA LEU A 57 13.58 -3.30 2.23
C LEU A 57 12.56 -2.70 1.24
N PRO A 58 12.93 -2.34 -0.01
CA PRO A 58 11.97 -1.98 -1.05
C PRO A 58 10.81 -2.98 -1.22
N LEU A 59 11.10 -4.29 -1.33
CA LEU A 59 10.05 -5.29 -1.51
C LEU A 59 9.16 -5.46 -0.28
N ARG A 60 9.78 -5.49 0.91
CA ARG A 60 9.05 -5.51 2.17
C ARG A 60 8.07 -4.34 2.26
N THR A 61 8.51 -3.14 1.87
CA THR A 61 7.66 -1.93 1.87
C THR A 61 6.45 -2.11 0.96
N VAL A 62 6.66 -2.59 -0.27
CA VAL A 62 5.57 -2.81 -1.24
C VAL A 62 4.58 -3.85 -0.73
N VAL A 63 5.07 -5.01 -0.28
CA VAL A 63 4.22 -6.12 0.18
C VAL A 63 3.48 -5.75 1.46
N GLN A 64 4.16 -5.12 2.41
CA GLN A 64 3.55 -4.68 3.66
C GLN A 64 2.40 -3.68 3.40
N ARG A 65 2.62 -2.68 2.55
CA ARG A 65 1.59 -1.69 2.19
C ARG A 65 0.47 -2.33 1.38
N ALA A 66 0.79 -3.14 0.36
CA ALA A 66 -0.22 -3.84 -0.45
C ALA A 66 -1.11 -4.76 0.39
N PHE A 67 -0.57 -5.37 1.44
CA PHE A 67 -1.30 -6.25 2.34
C PHE A 67 -1.93 -5.53 3.53
N GLY A 68 -1.81 -4.21 3.64
CA GLY A 68 -2.35 -3.43 4.75
C GLY A 68 -1.79 -3.88 6.11
N LEU A 69 -0.49 -4.20 6.15
CA LEU A 69 0.20 -4.61 7.36
C LEU A 69 0.82 -3.39 8.07
N PRO A 70 0.65 -3.23 9.39
CA PRO A 70 1.20 -2.11 10.13
C PRO A 70 2.72 -2.22 10.26
N MET A 71 3.41 -1.09 10.48
CA MET A 71 4.87 -1.08 10.72
C MET A 71 5.29 -1.99 11.88
N ALA A 72 4.43 -2.17 12.88
CA ALA A 72 4.67 -3.07 14.01
C ALA A 72 4.78 -4.55 13.60
N PHE A 73 4.30 -4.94 12.41
CA PHE A 73 4.45 -6.28 11.85
C PHE A 73 5.92 -6.72 11.81
N ALA A 74 6.85 -5.83 11.48
CA ALA A 74 8.27 -6.17 11.41
C ALA A 74 8.91 -6.51 12.77
N ARG A 75 8.20 -6.28 13.88
CA ARG A 75 8.70 -6.47 15.26
C ARG A 75 8.34 -7.85 15.85
N ILE A 76 7.52 -8.66 15.18
CA ILE A 76 7.12 -9.99 15.66
C ILE A 76 8.08 -11.08 15.13
N ASP A 77 7.96 -12.29 15.65
CA ASP A 77 8.74 -13.44 15.19
C ASP A 77 8.63 -13.70 13.68
N LEU A 78 9.74 -14.06 13.06
CA LEU A 78 9.86 -14.24 11.62
C LEU A 78 8.89 -15.29 11.06
N ASP A 79 8.64 -16.37 11.81
CA ASP A 79 7.69 -17.40 11.40
C ASP A 79 6.25 -16.88 11.39
N ARG A 80 5.88 -16.04 12.36
CA ARG A 80 4.58 -15.36 12.37
C ARG A 80 4.49 -14.35 11.24
N GLN A 81 5.59 -13.68 10.90
CA GLN A 81 5.63 -12.80 9.74
C GLN A 81 5.31 -13.56 8.44
N VAL A 82 5.98 -14.69 8.20
CA VAL A 82 5.73 -15.53 7.01
C VAL A 82 4.28 -16.03 6.97
N ALA A 83 3.73 -16.46 8.10
CA ALA A 83 2.35 -16.95 8.18
C ALA A 83 1.33 -15.86 7.78
N MET A 84 1.46 -14.65 8.32
CA MET A 84 0.57 -13.54 7.96
C MET A 84 0.73 -13.12 6.49
N LEU A 85 1.96 -13.10 5.97
CA LEU A 85 2.20 -12.79 4.55
C LEU A 85 1.54 -13.82 3.64
N THR A 86 1.63 -15.10 3.98
CA THR A 86 0.99 -16.20 3.26
C THR A 86 -0.53 -16.04 3.28
N GLU A 87 -1.11 -15.75 4.43
CA GLU A 87 -2.55 -15.54 4.58
C GLU A 87 -3.04 -14.33 3.74
N ARG A 88 -2.37 -13.18 3.89
CA ARG A 88 -2.72 -11.95 3.16
C ARG A 88 -2.52 -12.10 1.65
N ALA A 89 -1.47 -12.79 1.21
CA ALA A 89 -1.28 -13.10 -0.20
C ALA A 89 -2.44 -13.95 -0.74
N GLY A 90 -2.94 -14.92 0.04
CA GLY A 90 -4.14 -15.69 -0.31
C GLY A 90 -5.36 -14.80 -0.53
N GLN A 91 -5.62 -13.89 0.40
CA GLN A 91 -6.76 -12.98 0.35
C GLN A 91 -6.66 -11.93 -0.78
N VAL A 92 -5.46 -11.39 -0.99
CA VAL A 92 -5.23 -10.19 -1.81
C VAL A 92 -4.76 -10.52 -3.23
N ALA A 93 -3.92 -11.53 -3.40
CA ALA A 93 -3.34 -11.95 -4.67
C ALA A 93 -3.92 -13.27 -5.21
N GLY A 94 -4.57 -14.06 -4.35
CA GLY A 94 -5.35 -15.26 -4.71
C GLY A 94 -4.69 -16.59 -4.38
N ALA A 95 -3.43 -16.62 -3.93
CA ALA A 95 -2.77 -17.80 -3.39
C ALA A 95 -1.82 -17.39 -2.26
N GLY A 96 -1.48 -18.30 -1.34
CA GLY A 96 -0.52 -17.99 -0.27
C GLY A 96 0.96 -18.05 -0.67
N THR A 97 1.24 -18.44 -1.91
CA THR A 97 2.60 -18.75 -2.40
C THR A 97 3.24 -17.54 -3.07
N VAL A 98 4.54 -17.35 -2.89
CA VAL A 98 5.32 -16.38 -3.67
C VAL A 98 5.43 -16.82 -5.12
N SER A 99 5.46 -18.13 -5.39
CA SER A 99 5.51 -18.67 -6.75
C SER A 99 4.34 -18.20 -7.64
N GLN A 100 3.22 -17.76 -7.06
CA GLN A 100 2.12 -17.18 -7.83
C GLN A 100 2.55 -15.92 -8.60
N PHE A 101 3.54 -15.17 -8.12
CA PHE A 101 3.99 -13.93 -8.76
C PHE A 101 4.87 -14.18 -10.00
N ALA A 102 5.09 -15.44 -10.38
CA ALA A 102 5.60 -15.78 -11.71
C ALA A 102 4.55 -15.51 -12.80
N ASP A 103 3.25 -15.48 -12.45
CA ASP A 103 2.19 -15.01 -13.32
C ASP A 103 2.16 -13.47 -13.34
N PRO A 104 2.41 -12.84 -14.51
CA PRO A 104 2.39 -11.39 -14.63
C PRO A 104 1.08 -10.75 -14.16
N ALA A 105 -0.06 -11.42 -14.34
CA ALA A 105 -1.36 -10.89 -13.93
C ALA A 105 -1.48 -10.75 -12.40
N ARG A 106 -0.89 -11.69 -11.65
CA ARG A 106 -0.87 -11.66 -10.18
C ARG A 106 0.08 -10.60 -9.66
N THR A 107 1.22 -10.42 -10.30
CA THR A 107 2.17 -9.35 -9.99
C THR A 107 1.55 -7.98 -10.26
N ASP A 108 0.95 -7.78 -11.42
CA ASP A 108 0.29 -6.51 -11.78
C ASP A 108 -0.91 -6.21 -10.85
N ARG A 109 -1.62 -7.24 -10.37
CA ARG A 109 -2.65 -7.08 -9.32
C ARG A 109 -2.05 -6.54 -8.03
N LEU A 110 -0.95 -7.14 -7.53
CA LEU A 110 -0.29 -6.67 -6.31
C LEU A 110 0.21 -5.23 -6.46
N ILE A 111 0.81 -4.88 -7.60
CA ILE A 111 1.30 -3.53 -7.88
C ILE A 111 0.16 -2.51 -7.87
N ARG A 112 -0.99 -2.80 -8.50
CA ARG A 112 -2.16 -1.92 -8.45
C ARG A 112 -2.65 -1.70 -7.03
N ILE A 113 -2.64 -2.73 -6.20
CA ILE A 113 -3.07 -2.64 -4.80
C ILE A 113 -2.09 -1.78 -4.00
N PHE A 114 -0.78 -1.95 -4.21
CA PHE A 114 0.24 -1.10 -3.60
C PHE A 114 0.05 0.39 -3.97
N LEU A 115 -0.15 0.70 -5.25
CA LEU A 115 -0.34 2.07 -5.72
C LEU A 115 -1.65 2.70 -5.23
N ALA A 116 -2.69 1.88 -5.01
CA ALA A 116 -3.97 2.32 -4.47
C ALA A 116 -3.99 2.41 -2.93
N ALA A 117 -3.13 1.66 -2.25
CA ALA A 117 -3.05 1.65 -0.80
C ALA A 117 -2.45 2.97 -0.28
N PRO A 118 -2.90 3.50 0.87
CA PRO A 118 -2.30 4.69 1.47
C PRO A 118 -0.84 4.44 1.86
N ALA A 119 0.01 5.47 1.73
CA ALA A 119 1.44 5.41 2.05
C ALA A 119 1.70 5.03 3.51
N ASP A 120 0.80 5.45 4.40
CA ASP A 120 0.83 5.11 5.80
C ASP A 120 0.04 3.81 5.99
N GLY A 121 0.74 2.69 6.06
CA GLY A 121 0.19 1.39 6.49
C GLY A 121 -0.35 1.39 7.93
N GLY A 122 -0.67 2.55 8.49
CA GLY A 122 -1.39 2.71 9.75
C GLY A 122 -2.86 2.89 9.45
N GLY A 123 -3.67 1.93 9.88
CA GLY A 123 -5.07 2.21 10.15
C GLY A 123 -5.15 3.43 11.07
N THR A 124 -5.52 4.58 10.54
CA THR A 124 -6.21 5.58 11.32
C THR A 124 -7.63 5.07 11.44
N GLY A 125 -7.92 4.40 12.57
CA GLY A 125 -9.28 4.44 13.08
C GLY A 125 -9.74 5.90 13.07
N GLY A 126 -10.85 6.19 12.39
CA GLY A 126 -11.65 7.37 12.67
C GLY A 126 -11.76 8.49 11.61
N SER A 127 -11.06 8.46 10.47
CA SER A 127 -11.06 9.66 9.60
C SER A 127 -11.66 9.48 8.20
N ALA A 128 -11.57 8.31 7.57
CA ALA A 128 -12.16 8.10 6.24
C ALA A 128 -13.70 8.03 6.28
N THR A 129 -14.26 7.45 7.35
CA THR A 129 -15.72 7.37 7.55
C THR A 129 -16.34 8.71 7.97
N ARG A 130 -15.56 9.64 8.53
CA ARG A 130 -16.07 10.96 8.94
C ARG A 130 -16.28 11.91 7.78
N LEU A 131 -15.39 11.91 6.78
CA LEU A 131 -15.57 12.73 5.58
C LEU A 131 -16.75 12.27 4.70
N LEU A 132 -17.01 10.96 4.65
CA LEU A 132 -18.17 10.41 3.95
C LEU A 132 -19.49 10.61 4.70
N LEU A 133 -19.47 10.61 6.05
CA LEU A 133 -20.66 10.88 6.85
C LEU A 133 -20.99 12.39 6.93
N GLU A 134 -19.98 13.26 6.88
CA GLU A 134 -20.16 14.71 6.88
C GLU A 134 -20.60 15.23 5.50
N ALA A 135 -20.15 14.60 4.41
CA ALA A 135 -20.65 14.88 3.06
C ALA A 135 -22.12 14.44 2.85
N GLY A 136 -22.58 13.40 3.55
CA GLY A 136 -23.98 12.95 3.50
C GLY A 136 -24.98 13.82 4.29
N ALA A 137 -24.50 14.61 5.26
CA ALA A 137 -25.36 15.41 6.13
C ALA A 137 -25.74 16.79 5.57
N PHE A 138 -25.04 17.27 4.53
CA PHE A 138 -25.36 18.55 3.87
C PHE A 138 -26.55 18.46 2.90
N GLY A 139 -26.93 17.25 2.45
CA GLY A 139 -27.98 17.06 1.44
C GLY A 139 -29.42 17.05 1.95
N ASN A 140 -29.68 16.97 3.26
CA ASN A 140 -31.03 16.65 3.78
C ASN A 140 -31.65 17.71 4.72
N ARG A 141 -31.20 18.97 4.67
CA ARG A 141 -31.76 20.08 5.49
C ARG A 141 -32.59 21.12 4.73
N LEU A 142 -33.00 20.83 3.48
CA LEU A 142 -33.78 21.79 2.67
C LEU A 142 -35.22 21.36 2.34
N LEU A 143 -35.76 20.28 2.90
CA LEU A 143 -37.13 19.82 2.57
C LEU A 143 -38.06 19.53 3.76
N ARG A 144 -37.89 20.23 4.89
CA ARG A 144 -38.92 20.24 5.95
C ARG A 144 -39.17 21.64 6.49
N ARG A 145 -39.78 22.48 5.67
CA ARG A 145 -40.68 23.57 6.05
C ARG A 145 -41.51 23.95 4.82
N VAL A 146 -42.65 23.30 4.66
CA VAL A 146 -43.99 23.90 4.48
C VAL A 146 -44.97 22.80 4.89
#